data_AF-A0A2H3E8M6-F1
#
_entry.id   AF-A0A2H3E8M6-F1
#
_cell.length_a   1.000
_cell.length_b   1.000
_cell.length_c   1.000
_cell.angle_alpha   90.00
_cell.angle_beta   90.00
_cell.angle_gamma   90.00
#
_symmetry.space_group_name_H-M   'P 1'
#
loop_
_entity.id
_entity.type
_entity.pdbx_description
1 polymer ?
#
loop_
_entity_poly.entity_id
_entity_poly.type
_entity_poly.pdbx_seq_one_letter_code
_entity_poly.pdbx_strand_id
1 'polypeptide(L)' 'MTSVTDEQKAAIKAKLEAREEHIRESWVKAMEARLVRDELEKCHRSEGVNHYENCKWLVDKYLVMLKENKVHGYKHIDTM' A
#
# COMPACT_ATOMS: atom_id res chain seq x y z
N MET A 1 34.08 -8.84 23.74
CA MET A 1 33.83 -7.91 22.62
C MET A 1 33.53 -8.76 21.39
N THR A 2 32.26 -9.10 21.16
CA THR A 2 31.87 -10.03 20.09
C THR A 2 31.96 -9.33 18.75
N SER A 3 33.03 -9.60 17.99
CA SER A 3 33.15 -9.20 16.60
C SER A 3 32.05 -9.92 15.80
N VAL A 4 31.05 -9.17 15.34
CA VAL A 4 30.04 -9.68 14.40
C VAL A 4 30.77 -10.22 13.17
N THR A 5 30.56 -11.50 12.86
CA THR A 5 31.19 -12.14 11.70
C THR A 5 30.64 -11.54 10.40
N ASP A 6 31.39 -11.63 9.30
CA ASP A 6 30.94 -11.06 8.03
C ASP A 6 29.66 -11.74 7.50
N GLU A 7 29.47 -13.01 7.81
CA GLU A 7 28.24 -13.76 7.56
C GLU A 7 27.04 -13.19 8.33
N GLN A 8 27.23 -12.86 9.62
CA GLN A 8 26.20 -12.23 10.44
C GLN A 8 25.85 -10.82 9.91
N LYS A 9 26.84 -10.05 9.44
CA LYS A 9 26.61 -8.75 8.80
C LYS A 9 25.79 -8.90 7.51
N ALA A 10 26.12 -9.87 6.67
CA ALA A 10 25.40 -10.16 5.43
C ALA A 10 23.94 -10.55 5.71
N ALA A 11 23.70 -11.41 6.71
CA ALA A 11 22.35 -11.81 7.11
C ALA A 11 21.52 -10.62 7.65
N ILE A 12 22.14 -9.73 8.45
CA ILE A 12 21.47 -8.51 8.93
C ILE A 12 21.13 -7.59 7.76
N LYS A 13 22.06 -7.39 6.83
CA LYS A 13 21.84 -6.56 5.64
C LYS A 13 20.67 -7.08 4.81
N ALA A 14 20.66 -8.37 4.46
CA ALA A 14 19.58 -8.98 3.69
C ALA A 14 18.21 -8.84 4.40
N LYS A 15 18.20 -8.95 5.73
CA LYS A 15 16.97 -8.76 6.52
C LYS A 15 16.47 -7.32 6.50
N LEU A 16 17.36 -6.32 6.47
CA LEU A 16 16.97 -4.93 6.36
C LEU A 16 16.44 -4.61 4.95
N GLU A 17 17.11 -5.10 3.91
CA GLU A 17 16.68 -4.93 2.51
C GLU A 17 15.28 -5.50 2.28
N ALA A 18 15.00 -6.71 2.76
CA ALA A 18 13.68 -7.32 2.66
C ALA A 18 12.58 -6.51 3.39
N ARG A 19 12.92 -5.89 4.52
CA ARG A 19 11.98 -5.02 5.27
C ARG A 19 11.70 -3.72 4.53
N GLU A 20 12.75 -3.10 3.97
CA GLU A 20 12.60 -1.89 3.17
C GLU A 20 11.78 -2.15 1.91
N GLU A 21 11.99 -3.30 1.27
CA GLU A 21 11.22 -3.73 0.11
C GLU A 21 9.74 -3.89 0.41
N HIS A 22 9.40 -4.64 1.47
CA HIS A 22 8.03 -4.77 1.92
C HIS A 22 7.35 -3.42 2.18
N ILE A 23 8.02 -2.50 2.90
CA ILE A 23 7.48 -1.17 3.19
C ILE A 23 7.27 -0.38 1.90
N ARG A 24 8.24 -0.42 0.98
CA ARG A 24 8.19 0.30 -0.30
C ARG A 24 6.99 -0.17 -1.13
N GLU A 25 6.81 -1.48 -1.28
CA GLU A 25 5.67 -2.04 -2.02
C GLU A 25 4.33 -1.67 -1.37
N SER A 26 4.27 -1.68 -0.04
CA SER A 26 3.07 -1.27 0.69
C SER A 26 2.72 0.21 0.42
N TRP A 27 3.72 1.09 0.32
CA TRP A 27 3.52 2.48 -0.09
C TRP A 27 3.11 2.62 -1.56
N VAL A 28 3.67 1.81 -2.47
CA VAL A 28 3.27 1.80 -3.88
C VAL A 28 1.78 1.49 -4.00
N LYS A 29 1.29 0.43 -3.35
CA LYS A 29 -0.13 0.06 -3.32
C LYS A 29 -1.03 1.16 -2.76
N ALA A 30 -0.57 1.85 -1.72
CA ALA A 30 -1.28 3.00 -1.16
C ALA A 30 -1.34 4.19 -2.15
N MET A 31 -0.27 4.42 -2.91
CA MET A 31 -0.23 5.44 -3.96
C MET A 31 -1.14 5.09 -5.14
N GLU A 32 -1.23 3.82 -5.52
CA GLU A 32 -2.20 3.36 -6.54
C GLU A 32 -3.64 3.64 -6.11
N ALA A 33 -3.98 3.40 -4.84
CA ALA A 33 -5.31 3.70 -4.31
C ALA A 33 -5.63 5.21 -4.37
N ARG A 34 -4.61 6.07 -4.16
CA ARG A 34 -4.76 7.53 -4.32
C ARG A 34 -5.05 7.92 -5.76
N LEU A 35 -4.38 7.31 -6.73
CA LEU A 35 -4.65 7.57 -8.16
C LEU A 35 -6.11 7.20 -8.52
N VAL A 36 -6.61 6.07 -8.03
CA VAL A 36 -8.01 5.68 -8.26
C VAL A 36 -8.99 6.66 -7.62
N ARG A 37 -8.69 7.15 -6.41
CA ARG A 37 -9.49 8.21 -5.77
C ARG A 37 -9.51 9.49 -6.59
N ASP A 38 -8.35 9.94 -7.07
CA ASP A 38 -8.25 11.19 -7.84
C ASP A 38 -9.03 11.07 -9.17
N GLU A 39 -9.05 9.88 -9.78
CA GLU A 39 -9.87 9.60 -10.96
C GLU A 39 -11.37 9.52 -10.64
N LEU A 40 -11.73 8.91 -9.51
CA LEU A 40 -13.11 8.91 -9.01
C LEU A 40 -13.63 10.33 -8.79
N GLU A 41 -12.83 11.22 -8.21
CA GLU A 41 -13.20 12.62 -8.02
C GLU A 41 -13.44 13.34 -9.36
N LYS A 42 -12.60 13.07 -10.37
CA LYS A 42 -12.83 13.62 -11.72
C LYS A 42 -14.13 13.10 -12.31
N CYS A 43 -14.39 11.80 -12.21
CA CYS A 43 -15.63 11.18 -12.68
C CYS A 43 -16.86 11.80 -12.01
N HIS A 44 -16.83 11.99 -10.68
CA HIS A 44 -17.91 12.65 -9.96
C HIS A 44 -18.13 14.10 -10.44
N ARG A 45 -17.05 14.83 -10.73
CA ARG A 45 -17.14 16.20 -11.25
C ARG A 45 -17.66 16.25 -12.70
N SER A 46 -17.31 15.29 -13.55
CA SER A 46 -17.74 15.27 -14.95
C SER A 46 -19.16 14.77 -15.14
N GLU A 47 -19.57 13.73 -14.41
CA GLU A 47 -20.88 13.08 -14.56
C GLU A 47 -22.01 13.81 -13.83
N GLY A 48 -21.69 14.68 -12.86
CA GLY A 48 -22.68 15.39 -12.07
C GLY A 48 -23.66 14.41 -11.43
N VAL A 49 -24.96 14.60 -11.61
CA VAL A 49 -26.00 13.74 -11.00
C VAL A 49 -25.95 12.26 -11.43
N ASN A 50 -25.32 11.95 -12.57
CA ASN A 50 -25.24 10.58 -13.10
C ASN A 50 -24.09 9.75 -12.49
N HIS A 51 -23.31 10.32 -11.57
CA HIS A 51 -22.11 9.66 -11.03
C HIS A 51 -22.41 8.31 -10.34
N TYR A 52 -23.65 8.10 -9.85
CA TYR A 52 -24.05 6.86 -9.18
C TYR A 52 -24.02 5.64 -10.09
N GLU A 53 -24.31 5.81 -11.38
CA GLU A 53 -24.27 4.73 -12.37
C GLU A 53 -22.91 4.69 -13.05
N ASN A 54 -22.46 5.84 -13.57
CA ASN A 54 -21.29 5.91 -14.45
C ASN A 54 -19.96 5.73 -13.70
N CYS A 55 -19.87 6.14 -12.43
CA CYS A 55 -18.64 6.04 -11.62
C CYS A 55 -18.65 4.84 -10.66
N LYS A 56 -19.69 3.99 -10.67
CA LYS A 56 -19.84 2.88 -9.71
C LYS A 56 -18.63 1.94 -9.67
N TRP A 57 -18.08 1.60 -10.84
CA TRP A 57 -16.94 0.71 -10.94
C TRP A 57 -15.66 1.29 -10.30
N LEU A 58 -15.48 2.62 -10.35
CA LEU A 58 -14.37 3.31 -9.67
C LEU A 58 -14.57 3.29 -8.16
N VAL A 59 -15.80 3.49 -7.68
CA VAL A 59 -16.15 3.38 -6.26
C VAL A 59 -15.85 1.97 -5.76
N ASP A 60 -16.37 0.95 -6.44
CA ASP A 60 -16.19 -0.45 -6.04
C ASP A 60 -14.69 -0.82 -6.01
N LYS A 61 -13.93 -0.41 -7.03
CA LYS A 61 -12.47 -0.60 -7.07
C LYS A 61 -11.77 0.11 -5.92
N TYR A 62 -12.10 1.37 -5.67
CA TYR A 62 -11.49 2.14 -4.59
C TYR A 62 -11.78 1.54 -3.21
N LEU A 63 -13.01 1.03 -2.98
CA LEU A 63 -13.38 0.37 -1.73
C LEU A 63 -12.59 -0.91 -1.48
N VAL A 64 -12.37 -1.73 -2.52
CA VAL A 64 -11.51 -2.91 -2.43
C VAL A 64 -10.08 -2.49 -2.08
N MET A 65 -9.53 -1.50 -2.78
CA MET A 65 -8.17 -1.01 -2.53
C MET A 65 -8.02 -0.39 -1.13
N LEU A 66 -9.02 0.30 -0.60
CA LEU A 66 -8.98 0.83 0.77
C LEU A 66 -8.89 -0.27 1.84
N LYS A 67 -9.47 -1.44 1.56
CA LYS A 67 -9.40 -2.59 2.46
C LYS A 67 -8.04 -3.28 2.38
N GLU A 68 -7.52 -3.47 1.17
CA GLU A 68 -6.36 -4.33 0.89
C GLU A 68 -5.02 -3.58 0.86
N ASN A 69 -5.00 -2.33 0.38
CA ASN A 69 -3.77 -1.57 0.14
C ASN A 69 -3.37 -0.68 1.32
N LYS A 70 -3.72 -1.06 2.54
CA LYS A 70 -3.30 -0.33 3.73
C LYS A 70 -1.79 -0.45 3.89
N VAL A 71 -1.18 0.63 4.39
CA VAL A 71 0.26 0.59 4.70
C VAL A 71 0.46 -0.30 5.92
N HIS A 72 1.11 -1.44 5.72
CA HIS A 72 1.45 -2.39 6.77
C HIS A 72 2.92 -2.23 7.16
N GLY A 73 3.20 -2.10 8.46
CA GLY A 73 4.56 -2.14 8.97
C GLY A 73 5.16 -3.54 8.79
N TYR A 74 6.50 -3.62 8.78
CA TYR A 74 7.21 -4.91 8.67
C TYR A 74 7.07 -5.82 9.91
N LYS A 75 6.58 -5.27 11.02
CA LYS A 75 6.42 -5.98 12.29
C LYS A 75 4.95 -6.36 12.46
N HIS A 76 4.66 -7.65 12.34
CA HIS A 76 3.37 -8.18 12.77
C HIS A 76 3.35 -8.19 14.30
N ILE A 77 2.42 -7.43 14.86
CA ILE A 77 2.11 -7.46 16.29
C ILE A 77 0.78 -8.20 16.37
N ASP A 78 0.80 -9.44 16.85
CA ASP A 78 -0.42 -10.16 17.17
C ASP A 78 -1.00 -9.54 18.44
N THR A 79 -1.78 -8.48 18.26
CA THR A 79 -2.73 -8.04 19.28
C THR A 79 -3.90 -9.00 19.21
N MET A 80 -3.99 -9.87 20.23
CA MET A 80 -5.03 -10.87 20.49
C MET A 80 -6.42 -10.54 19.97
#